data_AF-A0A120AFX8-F1
#
_entry.id   AF-A0A120AFX8-F1
#
_cell.length_a   1.000
_cell.length_b   1.000
_cell.length_c   1.000
_cell.angle_alpha   90.00
_cell.angle_beta   90.00
_cell.angle_gamma   90.00
#
_symmetry.space_group_name_H-M   'P 1'
#
loop_
_entity.id
_entity.type
_entity.pdbx_description
1 polymer ?
#
loop_
_entity_poly.entity_id
_entity_poly.type
_entity_poly.pdbx_seq_one_letter_code
_entity_poly.pdbx_strand_id
1 'polypeptide(L)' 'MSINFNHQLGTYVAQDSVGQVVGIYSPQEHGDIAGFRNAMARLND' A
#
# COMPACT_ATOMS: atom_id res chain seq x y z
N MET A 1 3.05 10.96 -3.46
CA MET A 1 2.37 9.72 -3.03
C MET A 1 3.20 9.07 -1.92
N SER A 2 2.56 8.72 -0.80
CA SER A 2 3.22 8.11 0.36
C SER A 2 2.57 6.78 0.70
N ILE A 3 3.36 5.83 1.18
CA ILE A 3 2.89 4.50 1.59
C ILE A 3 3.23 4.34 3.06
N ASN A 4 2.21 4.10 3.88
CA ASN A 4 2.36 3.88 5.31
C ASN A 4 1.87 2.49 5.67
N PHE A 5 2.56 1.82 6.59
CA PHE A 5 2.08 0.55 7.14
C PHE A 5 1.20 0.81 8.35
N ASN A 6 -0.06 0.37 8.28
CA ASN A 6 -0.97 0.39 9.41
C ASN A 6 -0.79 -0.88 10.24
N HIS A 7 -0.11 -0.75 11.38
CA HIS A 7 0.19 -1.88 12.26
C HIS A 7 -1.04 -2.49 12.94
N GLN A 8 -2.12 -1.72 13.16
CA GLN A 8 -3.35 -2.25 13.78
C GLN A 8 -4.13 -3.15 12.82
N LEU A 9 -4.16 -2.79 11.55
CA LEU A 9 -4.85 -3.54 10.50
C LEU A 9 -3.93 -4.56 9.83
N GLY A 10 -2.61 -4.46 10.06
CA GLY A 10 -1.61 -5.28 9.38
C GLY A 10 -1.55 -5.00 7.87
N THR A 11 -1.98 -3.82 7.42
CA THR A 11 -2.15 -3.47 6.00
C THR A 11 -1.28 -2.29 5.59
N TYR A 12 -0.83 -2.27 4.35
CA TYR A 12 -0.25 -1.07 3.73
C TYR A 12 -1.36 -0.16 3.21
N VAL A 13 -1.21 1.14 3.44
CA VAL A 13 -2.13 2.17 2.95
C VAL A 13 -1.34 3.14 2.10
N ALA A 14 -1.79 3.31 0.86
CA ALA A 14 -1.24 4.25 -0.09
C ALA A 14 -2.10 5.51 -0.13
N GLN A 15 -1.46 6.67 0.02
CA GLN A 15 -2.12 7.95 0.03
C GLN A 15 -1.51 8.88 -1.02
N ASP A 16 -2.37 9.61 -1.72
CA ASP A 16 -1.95 10.68 -2.62
C ASP A 16 -1.39 11.89 -1.85
N SER A 17 -0.75 12.82 -2.55
CA SER A 17 -0.26 14.11 -2.06
C SER A 17 -1.24 14.91 -1.19
N VAL A 18 -2.54 14.74 -1.39
CA VAL A 18 -3.61 15.40 -0.60
C VAL A 18 -4.13 14.55 0.58
N GLY A 19 -3.52 13.39 0.84
CA GLY A 19 -3.89 12.49 1.94
C GLY A 19 -5.04 11.53 1.66
N GLN A 20 -5.64 11.56 0.47
CA GLN A 20 -6.67 10.60 0.07
C GLN A 20 -6.09 9.20 -0.07
N VAL A 21 -6.78 8.20 0.49
CA VAL A 21 -6.42 6.79 0.32
C VAL A 21 -6.77 6.36 -1.09
N VAL A 22 -5.75 5.95 -1.84
CA VAL A 22 -5.89 5.47 -3.22
C VAL A 22 -5.63 3.97 -3.34
N GLY A 23 -5.16 3.32 -2.28
CA GLY A 23 -4.98 1.88 -2.22
C GLY A 23 -4.78 1.36 -0.80
N ILE A 24 -5.32 0.17 -0.54
CA ILE A 24 -5.12 -0.58 0.70
C ILE A 24 -4.68 -1.99 0.31
N TYR A 25 -3.65 -2.51 0.96
CA TYR A 25 -3.13 -3.84 0.70
C TYR A 25 -2.89 -4.62 2.00
N SER A 26 -3.50 -5.79 2.09
CA SER A 26 -3.31 -6.71 3.22
C SER A 26 -2.26 -7.77 2.86
N PRO A 27 -1.04 -7.72 3.42
CA PRO A 27 -0.06 -8.80 3.29
C PRO A 27 -0.55 -10.12 3.91
N GLN A 28 -1.49 -10.09 4.87
CA GLN A 28 -2.13 -11.30 5.36
C GLN A 28 -3.00 -12.01 4.30
N GLU A 29 -3.62 -11.26 3.38
CA GLU A 29 -4.49 -11.82 2.33
C GLU A 29 -3.70 -12.19 1.06
N HIS A 30 -2.63 -11.45 0.77
CA HIS A 30 -1.91 -11.54 -0.52
C HIS A 30 -0.45 -11.99 -0.41
N GLY A 31 0.07 -12.19 0.81
CA GLY A 31 1.47 -12.57 1.04
C GLY A 31 2.45 -11.38 0.98
N ASP A 32 3.71 -11.71 0.71
CA ASP A 32 4.89 -10.86 0.97
C ASP A 32 4.81 -9.42 0.42
N ILE A 33 5.34 -8.49 1.21
CA ILE A 33 5.55 -7.06 0.94
C ILE A 33 6.12 -6.76 -0.45
N ALA A 34 6.97 -7.66 -0.97
CA ALA A 34 7.62 -7.47 -2.26
C ALA A 34 6.59 -7.32 -3.41
N GLY A 35 5.49 -8.09 -3.37
CA GLY A 35 4.41 -8.01 -4.35
C GLY A 35 3.70 -6.67 -4.32
N PHE A 36 3.43 -6.16 -3.12
CA PHE A 36 2.83 -4.84 -2.94
C PHE A 36 3.70 -3.71 -3.46
N ARG A 37 5.00 -3.69 -3.13
CA ARG A 37 5.91 -2.66 -3.66
C ARG A 37 5.95 -2.67 -5.20
N ASN A 38 5.88 -3.86 -5.81
CA ASN A 38 5.84 -4.00 -7.26
C ASN A 38 4.52 -3.49 -7.87
N ALA A 39 3.37 -3.81 -7.23
CA ALA A 39 2.06 -3.32 -7.65
C ALA A 39 1.93 -1.79 -7.52
N MET A 40 2.46 -1.22 -6.43
CA MET A 40 2.46 0.23 -6.22
C MET A 40 3.42 0.95 -7.15
N ALA A 41 4.57 0.37 -7.48
CA ALA A 41 5.48 0.92 -8.47
C ALA A 41 4.82 1.01 -9.86
N ARG A 42 3.98 0.04 -10.21
CA ARG A 42 3.19 0.06 -11.46
C ARG A 42 2.05 1.08 -11.49
N LEU A 43 1.51 1.47 -10.34
CA LEU A 43 0.46 2.50 -10.26
C LEU A 43 1.01 3.93 -10.40
N ASN A 44 2.34 4.09 -10.35
CA ASN A 44 3.03 5.38 -10.37
C ASN A 44 3.84 5.60 -11.67
N ASP A 45 3.68 4.72 -12.68
CA ASP A 45 4.18 4.86 -14.06
C ASP A 45 3.01 5.23 -14.99
#